data_AF-A0A222FPE6-F1
#
_entry.id   AF-A0A222FPE6-F1
#
_cell.length_a   1.000
_cell.length_b   1.000
_cell.length_c   1.000
_cell.angle_alpha   90.00
_cell.angle_beta   90.00
_cell.angle_gamma   90.00
#
_symmetry.space_group_name_H-M   'P 1'
#
loop_
_entity.id
_entity.type
_entity.pdbx_description
1 polymer ?
#
loop_
_entity_poly.entity_id
_entity_poly.type
_entity_poly.pdbx_seq_one_letter_code
_entity_poly.pdbx_strand_id
1 'polypeptide(L)'
;MKYLTSIVLLSLLTSAAMAVEKRYVKDELWLPLRTGPGQEYRIIKSLQSGEHLIFVEELADSDYTKVKTDKGDEGFVLTRFLDNEPVAKEKLIFAQRELESLKTELAEVQQQRNQLQQQVTNASDSSTTLQQQNEQLQQDLERITAISENALALDEKAKRLTLRNQDLEIQVEALTAENSQLRSDNHSTYLIYGGALVIIGILAGLILPALRGKRSSSGWV
;
A
#
# COMPACT_ATOMS: atom_id res chain seq x y z
N MET A 1 10.70 65.86 -50.48
CA MET A 1 9.75 64.84 -49.99
C MET A 1 10.24 64.08 -48.75
N LYS A 2 11.45 63.46 -48.76
CA LYS A 2 11.95 62.63 -47.63
C LYS A 2 12.18 63.35 -46.29
N TYR A 3 12.56 64.63 -46.31
CA TYR A 3 12.77 65.41 -45.08
C TYR A 3 11.47 65.88 -44.43
N LEU A 4 10.42 66.12 -45.23
CA LEU A 4 9.09 66.51 -44.77
C LEU A 4 8.40 65.36 -44.04
N THR A 5 8.53 64.12 -44.54
CA THR A 5 8.04 62.92 -43.85
C THR A 5 8.78 62.65 -42.54
N SER A 6 10.08 62.95 -42.47
CA SER A 6 10.88 62.79 -41.25
C SER A 6 10.48 63.79 -40.14
N ILE A 7 10.22 65.05 -40.52
CA ILE A 7 9.77 66.09 -39.58
C ILE A 7 8.37 65.80 -39.04
N VAL A 8 7.46 65.29 -39.88
CA VAL A 8 6.11 64.87 -39.45
C VAL A 8 6.16 63.64 -38.54
N LEU A 9 7.07 62.69 -38.79
CA LEU A 9 7.25 61.53 -37.91
C LEU A 9 7.82 61.95 -36.54
N LEU A 10 8.76 62.91 -36.53
CA LEU A 10 9.36 63.42 -35.30
C LEU A 10 8.38 64.26 -34.45
N SER A 11 7.46 65.00 -35.08
CA SER A 11 6.41 65.74 -34.37
C SER A 11 5.28 64.84 -33.84
N LEU A 12 5.01 63.70 -34.47
CA LEU A 12 4.08 62.70 -33.94
C LEU A 12 4.65 61.97 -32.71
N LEU A 13 5.96 61.75 -32.64
CA LEU A 13 6.61 61.09 -31.49
C LEU A 13 6.63 61.98 -30.23
N THR A 14 6.69 63.30 -30.36
CA THR A 14 6.72 64.21 -29.20
C THR A 14 5.35 64.42 -28.56
N SER A 15 4.26 64.21 -29.31
CA SER A 15 2.87 64.27 -28.82
C SER A 15 2.52 63.14 -27.83
N ALA A 16 3.17 61.97 -27.97
CA ALA A 16 2.88 60.79 -27.14
C ALA A 16 3.45 60.84 -25.71
N ALA A 17 4.26 61.86 -25.39
CA ALA A 17 4.99 61.95 -24.12
C ALA A 17 4.35 62.90 -23.08
N MET A 18 3.14 63.40 -23.32
CA MET A 18 2.37 64.12 -22.29
C MET A 18 1.70 63.11 -21.34
N ALA A 19 2.50 62.34 -20.60
CA ALA A 19 2.01 61.51 -19.51
C ALA A 19 1.47 62.44 -18.41
N VAL A 20 0.16 62.58 -18.33
CA VAL A 20 -0.51 63.36 -17.28
C VAL A 20 -0.21 62.70 -15.94
N GLU A 21 0.63 63.35 -15.14
CA GLU A 21 0.95 62.90 -13.79
C GLU A 21 -0.31 62.98 -12.92
N LYS A 22 -0.90 61.83 -12.62
CA LYS A 22 -2.03 61.72 -11.69
C LYS A 22 -1.49 61.62 -10.27
N ARG A 23 -1.93 62.52 -9.40
CA ARG A 23 -1.64 62.48 -7.96
C ARG A 23 -2.93 62.27 -7.18
N TYR A 24 -2.83 61.63 -6.03
CA TYR A 24 -3.95 61.45 -5.10
C TYR A 24 -3.99 62.57 -4.08
N VAL A 25 -5.20 62.96 -3.67
CA VAL A 25 -5.37 63.82 -2.50
C VAL A 25 -5.06 62.99 -1.26
N LYS A 26 -4.25 63.54 -0.34
CA LYS A 26 -3.91 62.86 0.91
C LYS A 26 -5.13 62.81 1.83
N ASP A 27 -5.35 61.66 2.44
CA ASP A 27 -6.35 61.45 3.49
C ASP A 27 -5.73 61.73 4.88
N GLU A 28 -5.22 62.96 5.06
CA GLU A 28 -4.64 63.43 6.32
C GLU A 28 -5.43 64.65 6.78
N LEU A 29 -6.24 64.49 7.84
CA LEU A 29 -6.96 65.60 8.48
C LEU A 29 -6.23 66.02 9.76
N TRP A 30 -6.23 67.32 10.02
CA TRP A 30 -5.65 67.93 11.20
C TRP A 30 -6.73 68.60 12.02
N LEU A 31 -6.92 68.15 13.27
CA LEU A 31 -7.95 68.62 14.18
C LEU A 31 -7.32 69.46 15.31
N PRO A 32 -7.58 70.77 15.39
CA PRO A 32 -7.03 71.58 16.47
C PRO A 32 -7.72 71.26 17.81
N LEU A 33 -6.92 70.86 18.80
CA LEU A 33 -7.29 70.78 20.22
C LEU A 33 -7.23 72.18 20.82
N ARG A 34 -8.33 72.67 21.40
CA ARG A 34 -8.45 74.04 21.91
C ARG A 34 -8.66 74.07 23.42
N THR A 35 -8.36 75.21 24.05
CA THR A 35 -8.59 75.40 25.50
C THR A 35 -10.06 75.56 25.88
N GLY A 36 -10.95 75.82 24.93
CA GLY A 36 -12.38 76.00 25.16
C GLY A 36 -13.23 75.71 23.91
N PRO A 37 -14.57 75.65 24.06
CA PRO A 37 -15.50 75.22 23.02
C PRO A 37 -15.86 76.37 22.05
N GLY A 38 -14.92 76.70 21.16
CA GLY A 38 -15.11 77.77 20.18
C GLY A 38 -13.86 78.05 19.33
N GLN A 39 -14.00 78.86 18.29
CA GLN A 39 -12.87 79.22 17.39
C GLN A 39 -11.97 80.30 17.98
N GLU A 40 -12.48 81.07 18.92
CA GLU A 40 -11.80 82.14 19.66
C GLU A 40 -10.77 81.61 20.67
N TYR A 41 -10.89 80.34 21.09
CA TYR A 41 -10.00 79.75 22.07
C TYR A 41 -8.66 79.33 21.45
N ARG A 42 -7.59 79.44 22.25
CA ARG A 42 -6.23 79.12 21.85
C ARG A 42 -6.09 77.64 21.49
N ILE A 43 -5.39 77.36 20.39
CA ILE A 43 -4.99 76.00 20.00
C ILE A 43 -3.86 75.53 20.92
N ILE A 44 -4.08 74.42 21.60
CA ILE A 44 -3.10 73.72 22.43
C ILE A 44 -2.20 72.87 21.53
N LYS A 45 -2.81 72.10 20.63
CA LYS A 45 -2.14 71.11 19.77
C LYS A 45 -2.96 70.87 18.50
N SER A 46 -2.31 70.47 17.41
CA SER A 46 -2.99 69.87 16.25
C SER A 46 -2.89 68.35 16.33
N LEU A 47 -4.04 67.69 16.35
CA LEU A 47 -4.18 66.25 16.36
C LEU A 47 -4.26 65.74 14.92
N GLN A 48 -3.64 64.60 14.64
CA GLN A 48 -3.71 63.98 13.32
C GLN A 48 -4.87 62.96 13.25
N SER A 49 -5.45 62.74 12.07
CA SER A 49 -6.38 61.63 11.83
C SER A 49 -5.86 60.31 12.40
N GLY A 50 -6.69 59.65 13.22
CA GLY A 50 -6.37 58.36 13.84
C GLY A 50 -5.61 58.46 15.17
N GLU A 51 -5.31 59.67 15.65
CA GLU A 51 -4.82 59.86 17.01
C GLU A 51 -5.91 59.44 18.00
N HIS A 52 -5.55 58.57 18.96
CA HIS A 52 -6.48 58.06 19.95
C HIS A 52 -6.75 59.13 21.00
N LEU A 53 -8.03 59.31 21.31
CA LEU A 53 -8.50 60.31 22.26
C LEU A 53 -9.42 59.66 23.28
N ILE A 54 -9.26 60.04 24.54
CA ILE A 54 -10.13 59.63 25.62
C ILE A 54 -11.27 60.65 25.69
N PHE A 55 -12.50 60.18 25.50
CA PHE A 55 -13.70 60.98 25.70
C PHE A 55 -13.83 61.39 27.17
N VAL A 56 -14.12 62.67 27.42
CA VAL A 56 -14.34 63.20 28.78
C VAL A 56 -15.79 63.65 28.95
N GLU A 57 -16.26 64.55 28.08
CA GLU A 57 -17.56 65.22 28.22
C GLU A 57 -17.99 65.79 26.86
N GLU A 58 -19.27 65.69 26.53
CA GLU A 58 -19.88 66.41 25.41
C GLU A 58 -20.74 67.55 25.95
N LEU A 59 -20.54 68.76 25.41
CA LEU A 59 -21.29 69.95 25.80
C LEU A 59 -22.62 69.98 25.03
N ALA A 60 -23.75 69.79 25.72
CA ALA A 60 -25.08 69.72 25.11
C ALA A 60 -25.47 70.94 24.25
N ASP A 61 -24.91 72.11 24.55
CA ASP A 61 -25.19 73.38 23.86
C ASP A 61 -24.09 73.78 22.85
N SER A 62 -23.12 72.91 22.55
CA SER A 62 -22.04 73.21 21.62
C SER A 62 -21.63 72.03 20.73
N ASP A 63 -21.13 72.32 19.52
CA ASP A 63 -20.54 71.33 18.60
C ASP A 63 -19.18 70.76 19.08
N TYR A 64 -18.84 70.91 20.36
CA TYR A 64 -17.53 70.58 20.92
C TYR A 64 -17.62 69.48 21.98
N THR A 65 -16.65 68.58 21.91
CA THR A 65 -16.41 67.52 22.89
C THR A 65 -15.09 67.78 23.60
N LYS A 66 -15.09 67.65 24.92
CA LYS A 66 -13.89 67.63 25.74
C LYS A 66 -13.23 66.26 25.66
N VAL A 67 -11.96 66.26 25.32
CA VAL A 67 -11.15 65.05 25.13
C VAL A 67 -9.81 65.18 25.85
N LYS A 68 -9.20 64.03 26.14
CA LYS A 68 -7.86 63.91 26.68
C LYS A 68 -7.00 63.08 25.74
N THR A 69 -5.82 63.58 25.41
CA THR A 69 -4.82 62.83 24.64
C THR A 69 -4.08 61.83 25.54
N ASP A 70 -3.46 60.81 24.95
CA ASP A 70 -2.61 59.85 25.69
C ASP A 70 -1.45 60.52 26.45
N LYS A 71 -1.02 61.70 25.99
CA LYS A 71 0.05 62.48 26.61
C LYS A 71 -0.43 63.33 27.80
N GLY A 72 -1.73 63.29 28.10
CA GLY A 72 -2.34 63.99 29.22
C GLY A 72 -2.89 65.38 28.90
N ASP A 73 -2.71 65.89 27.67
CA ASP A 73 -3.28 67.18 27.27
C ASP A 73 -4.80 67.08 27.19
N GLU A 74 -5.50 67.97 27.90
CA GLU A 74 -6.96 68.07 27.90
C GLU A 74 -7.42 69.33 27.17
N GLY A 75 -8.49 69.20 26.38
CA GLY A 75 -9.05 70.32 25.64
C GLY A 75 -10.33 69.95 24.89
N PHE A 76 -10.77 70.85 24.03
CA PHE A 76 -12.00 70.73 23.27
C PHE A 76 -11.70 70.56 21.77
N VAL A 77 -12.44 69.65 21.13
CA VAL A 77 -12.39 69.38 19.69
C VAL A 77 -13.81 69.37 19.14
N LEU A 78 -13.96 69.57 17.83
CA LEU A 78 -15.27 69.52 17.17
C LEU A 78 -15.79 68.07 17.11
N THR A 79 -17.00 67.84 17.62
CA THR A 79 -17.61 66.50 17.74
C THR A 79 -17.73 65.79 16.38
N ARG A 80 -18.01 66.53 15.30
CA ARG A 80 -18.18 65.99 13.93
C ARG A 80 -16.95 65.27 13.35
N PHE A 81 -15.77 65.41 13.98
CA PHE A 81 -14.53 64.75 13.57
C PHE A 81 -14.15 63.59 14.50
N LEU A 82 -15.00 63.28 15.47
CA LEU A 82 -14.84 62.13 16.35
C LEU A 82 -15.72 60.99 15.85
N ASP A 83 -15.12 59.82 15.73
CA ASP A 83 -15.80 58.56 15.45
C ASP A 83 -15.47 57.57 16.57
N ASN A 84 -16.39 56.65 16.82
CA ASN A 84 -16.21 55.57 17.80
C ASN A 84 -15.42 54.39 17.23
N GLU A 85 -15.03 54.44 15.96
CA GLU A 85 -14.32 53.38 15.25
C GLU A 85 -12.95 53.85 14.77
N PRO A 86 -11.96 52.95 14.66
CA PRO A 86 -10.65 53.30 14.12
C PRO A 86 -10.72 53.83 12.68
N VAL A 87 -9.75 54.68 12.32
CA VAL A 87 -9.64 55.21 10.97
C VAL A 87 -9.40 54.12 9.93
N ALA A 88 -9.77 54.38 8.68
CA ALA A 88 -9.66 53.43 7.58
C ALA A 88 -8.25 52.83 7.43
N LYS A 89 -7.20 53.62 7.64
CA LYS A 89 -5.80 53.16 7.61
C LYS A 89 -5.52 52.07 8.65
N GLU A 90 -6.04 52.23 9.86
CA GLU A 90 -5.84 51.29 10.95
C GLU A 90 -6.65 50.01 10.72
N LYS A 91 -7.92 50.14 10.30
CA LYS A 91 -8.74 49.01 9.86
C LYS A 91 -8.06 48.20 8.75
N LEU A 92 -7.43 48.88 7.78
CA LEU A 92 -6.69 48.24 6.70
C LEU A 92 -5.48 47.44 7.22
N ILE A 93 -4.73 47.99 8.19
CA ILE A 93 -3.59 47.28 8.81
C ILE A 93 -4.08 46.03 9.53
N PHE A 94 -5.17 46.11 10.30
CA PHE A 94 -5.75 44.96 10.98
C PHE A 94 -6.24 43.91 9.99
N ALA A 95 -6.99 44.31 8.97
CA ALA A 95 -7.49 43.41 7.93
C ALA A 95 -6.35 42.73 7.15
N GLN A 96 -5.26 43.45 6.84
CA GLN A 96 -4.08 42.86 6.19
C GLN A 96 -3.38 41.83 7.09
N ARG A 97 -3.24 42.12 8.39
CA ARG A 97 -2.66 41.17 9.34
C ARG A 97 -3.51 39.91 9.48
N GLU A 98 -4.82 40.07 9.58
CA GLU A 98 -5.77 38.96 9.63
C GLU A 98 -5.71 38.13 8.35
N LEU A 99 -5.67 38.79 7.19
CA LEU A 99 -5.57 38.12 5.89
C LEU A 99 -4.27 37.33 5.75
N GLU A 100 -3.13 37.87 6.19
CA GLU A 100 -1.87 37.13 6.19
C GLU A 100 -1.90 35.95 7.17
N SER A 101 -2.47 36.10 8.37
CA SER A 101 -2.68 35.01 9.32
C SER A 101 -3.55 33.90 8.71
N LEU A 102 -4.69 34.25 8.12
CA LEU A 102 -5.60 33.30 7.47
C LEU A 102 -4.95 32.59 6.29
N LYS A 103 -4.12 33.29 5.50
CA LYS A 103 -3.34 32.66 4.43
C LYS A 103 -2.36 31.63 4.99
N THR A 104 -1.66 31.95 6.07
CA THR A 104 -0.72 31.00 6.70
C THR A 104 -1.43 29.78 7.24
N GLU A 105 -2.57 29.96 7.92
CA GLU A 105 -3.40 28.86 8.43
C GLU A 105 -3.95 28.00 7.29
N LEU A 106 -4.44 28.63 6.21
CA LEU A 106 -4.94 27.90 5.04
C LEU A 106 -3.84 27.07 4.37
N ALA A 107 -2.62 27.60 4.26
CA ALA A 107 -1.48 26.86 3.74
C ALA A 107 -1.13 25.65 4.63
N GLU A 108 -1.15 25.83 5.95
CA GLU A 108 -0.91 24.74 6.90
C GLU A 108 -1.99 23.67 6.82
N VAL A 109 -3.27 24.05 6.82
CA VAL A 109 -4.41 23.13 6.70
C VAL A 109 -4.36 22.36 5.38
N GLN A 110 -3.99 23.03 4.28
CA GLN A 110 -3.80 22.35 2.99
C GLN A 110 -2.65 21.33 3.04
N GLN A 111 -1.54 21.66 3.69
CA GLN A 111 -0.43 20.73 3.87
C GLN A 111 -0.86 19.52 4.72
N GLN A 112 -1.53 19.75 5.85
CA GLN A 112 -2.05 18.69 6.72
C GLN A 112 -3.04 17.79 5.96
N ARG A 113 -3.96 18.38 5.18
CA ARG A 113 -4.90 17.62 4.34
C ARG A 113 -4.17 16.73 3.35
N ASN A 114 -3.14 17.24 2.67
CA ASN A 114 -2.37 16.45 1.72
C ASN A 114 -1.61 15.30 2.40
N GLN A 115 -1.06 15.55 3.59
CA GLN A 115 -0.41 14.50 4.40
C GLN A 115 -1.41 13.44 4.86
N LEU A 116 -2.57 13.83 5.39
CA LEU A 116 -3.62 12.89 5.79
C LEU A 116 -4.13 12.09 4.59
N GLN A 117 -4.31 12.72 3.44
CA GLN A 117 -4.73 12.02 2.22
C GLN A 117 -3.71 10.96 1.81
N GLN A 118 -2.40 11.27 1.87
CA GLN A 118 -1.34 10.30 1.61
C GLN A 118 -1.34 9.15 2.62
N GLN A 119 -1.53 9.45 3.91
CA GLN A 119 -1.64 8.43 4.95
C GLN A 119 -2.82 7.50 4.73
N VAL A 120 -3.99 8.04 4.35
CA VAL A 120 -5.19 7.25 4.03
C VAL A 120 -4.94 6.35 2.83
N THR A 121 -4.33 6.86 1.76
CA THR A 121 -3.98 6.04 0.58
C THR A 121 -3.01 4.92 0.97
N ASN A 122 -1.93 5.23 1.68
CA ASN A 122 -0.94 4.24 2.11
C ASN A 122 -1.55 3.17 3.04
N ALA A 123 -2.43 3.58 3.95
CA ALA A 123 -3.13 2.65 4.84
C ALA A 123 -4.10 1.74 4.07
N SER A 124 -4.81 2.29 3.07
CA SER A 124 -5.70 1.53 2.18
C SER A 124 -4.92 0.50 1.36
N ASP A 125 -3.77 0.89 0.79
CA ASP A 125 -2.91 -0.01 0.03
C ASP A 125 -2.33 -1.12 0.91
N SER A 126 -1.90 -0.77 2.12
CA SER A 126 -1.41 -1.74 3.12
C SER A 126 -2.50 -2.72 3.53
N SER A 127 -3.72 -2.23 3.77
CA SER A 127 -4.88 -3.07 4.10
C SER A 127 -5.21 -4.06 2.97
N THR A 128 -5.19 -3.58 1.72
CA THR A 128 -5.43 -4.41 0.54
C THR A 128 -4.35 -5.49 0.39
N THR A 129 -3.08 -5.12 0.59
CA THR A 129 -1.94 -6.04 0.53
C THR A 129 -2.04 -7.11 1.63
N LEU A 130 -2.34 -6.70 2.86
CA LEU A 130 -2.51 -7.63 3.99
C LEU A 130 -3.68 -8.59 3.77
N GLN A 131 -4.78 -8.11 3.17
CA GLN A 131 -5.92 -8.96 2.85
C GLN A 131 -5.55 -10.02 1.80
N GLN A 132 -4.86 -9.65 0.73
CA GLN A 132 -4.36 -10.59 -0.28
C GLN A 132 -3.39 -11.61 0.32
N GLN A 133 -2.48 -11.18 1.20
CA GLN A 133 -1.56 -12.09 1.89
C GLN A 133 -2.30 -13.08 2.80
N ASN A 134 -3.34 -12.62 3.50
CA ASN A 134 -4.15 -13.47 4.37
C ASN A 134 -4.93 -14.52 3.56
N GLU A 135 -5.51 -14.11 2.43
CA GLU A 135 -6.17 -15.03 1.49
C GLU A 135 -5.19 -16.07 0.92
N GLN A 136 -3.98 -15.64 0.54
CA GLN A 136 -2.93 -16.57 0.07
C GLN A 136 -2.50 -17.54 1.16
N LEU A 137 -2.28 -17.06 2.39
CA LEU A 137 -1.92 -17.89 3.53
C LEU A 137 -3.02 -18.91 3.86
N GLN A 138 -4.29 -18.52 3.77
CA GLN A 138 -5.41 -19.45 3.93
C GLN A 138 -5.40 -20.55 2.87
N GLN A 139 -5.21 -20.19 1.60
CA GLN A 139 -5.11 -21.18 0.52
C GLN A 139 -3.89 -22.10 0.68
N ASP A 140 -2.76 -21.57 1.15
CA ASP A 140 -1.56 -22.36 1.39
C ASP A 140 -1.77 -23.33 2.56
N LEU A 141 -2.44 -22.89 3.63
CA LEU A 141 -2.84 -23.77 4.74
C LEU A 141 -3.77 -24.89 4.26
N GLU A 142 -4.81 -24.57 3.50
CA GLU A 142 -5.73 -25.57 2.92
C GLU A 142 -4.99 -26.57 2.03
N ARG A 143 -4.02 -26.10 1.24
CA ARG A 143 -3.19 -26.96 0.40
C ARG A 143 -2.30 -27.87 1.23
N ILE A 144 -1.66 -27.35 2.28
CA ILE A 144 -0.80 -28.14 3.18
C ILE A 144 -1.63 -29.18 3.92
N THR A 145 -2.83 -28.84 4.40
CA THR A 145 -3.71 -29.81 5.06
C THR A 145 -4.12 -30.92 4.09
N ALA A 146 -4.52 -30.57 2.86
CA ALA A 146 -4.88 -31.57 1.84
C ALA A 146 -3.71 -32.48 1.45
N ILE A 147 -2.48 -31.95 1.32
CA ILE A 147 -1.29 -32.76 1.05
C ILE A 147 -0.99 -33.69 2.22
N SER A 148 -1.13 -33.20 3.46
CA SER A 148 -0.85 -33.98 4.66
C SER A 148 -1.82 -35.16 4.82
N GLU A 149 -3.11 -34.96 4.52
CA GLU A 149 -4.10 -36.04 4.48
C GLU A 149 -3.75 -37.10 3.42
N ASN A 150 -3.35 -36.66 2.23
CA ASN A 150 -2.91 -37.58 1.17
C ASN A 150 -1.62 -38.33 1.51
N ALA A 151 -0.70 -37.70 2.24
CA ALA A 151 0.54 -38.33 2.69
C ALA A 151 0.28 -39.49 3.65
N LEU A 152 -0.67 -39.34 4.59
CA LEU A 152 -1.10 -40.43 5.49
C LEU A 152 -1.71 -41.60 4.71
N ALA A 153 -2.57 -41.31 3.73
CA ALA A 153 -3.16 -42.34 2.87
C ALA A 153 -2.11 -43.05 1.99
N LEU A 154 -1.07 -42.33 1.56
CA LEU A 154 0.02 -42.89 0.77
C LEU A 154 0.92 -43.80 1.62
N ASP A 155 1.23 -43.41 2.86
CA ASP A 155 2.00 -44.24 3.80
C ASP A 155 1.27 -45.57 4.09
N GLU A 156 -0.04 -45.52 4.33
CA GLU A 156 -0.83 -46.75 4.54
C GLU A 156 -0.82 -47.67 3.30
N LYS A 157 -0.91 -47.10 2.09
CA LYS A 157 -0.80 -47.85 0.84
C LYS A 157 0.59 -48.45 0.65
N ALA A 158 1.65 -47.69 0.92
CA ALA A 158 3.02 -48.16 0.83
C ALA A 158 3.23 -49.37 1.77
N LYS A 159 2.78 -49.26 3.03
CA LYS A 159 2.83 -50.36 4.00
C LYS A 159 2.07 -51.60 3.53
N ARG A 160 0.86 -51.43 2.97
CA ARG A 160 0.08 -52.55 2.40
C ARG A 160 0.77 -53.20 1.20
N LEU A 161 1.37 -52.40 0.32
CA LEU A 161 2.13 -52.88 -0.83
C LEU A 161 3.38 -53.66 -0.39
N THR A 162 4.12 -53.18 0.61
CA THR A 162 5.26 -53.89 1.17
C THR A 162 4.85 -55.23 1.77
N LEU A 163 3.76 -55.26 2.55
CA LEU A 163 3.23 -56.51 3.11
C LEU A 163 2.79 -57.50 2.02
N ARG A 164 2.12 -57.02 0.96
CA ARG A 164 1.74 -57.88 -0.18
C ARG A 164 2.94 -58.40 -0.95
N ASN A 165 3.99 -57.60 -1.14
CA ASN A 165 5.20 -58.07 -1.81
C ASN A 165 5.87 -59.17 -0.99
N GLN A 166 5.96 -59.02 0.34
CA GLN A 166 6.49 -60.07 1.23
C GLN A 166 5.64 -61.35 1.15
N ASP A 167 4.32 -61.22 1.19
CA ASP A 167 3.40 -62.37 1.07
C ASP A 167 3.55 -63.08 -0.29
N LEU A 168 3.65 -62.32 -1.38
CA LEU A 168 3.91 -62.87 -2.71
C LEU A 168 5.28 -63.54 -2.81
N GLU A 169 6.33 -62.97 -2.20
CA GLU A 169 7.66 -63.60 -2.13
C GLU A 169 7.59 -64.94 -1.40
N ILE A 170 6.90 -65.00 -0.26
CA ILE A 170 6.66 -66.25 0.49
C ILE A 170 5.89 -67.25 -0.37
N GLN A 171 4.85 -66.82 -1.09
CA GLN A 171 4.08 -67.69 -1.98
C GLN A 171 4.94 -68.23 -3.13
N VAL A 172 5.79 -67.40 -3.74
CA VAL A 172 6.71 -67.82 -4.79
C VAL A 172 7.73 -68.81 -4.23
N GLU A 173 8.30 -68.57 -3.06
CA GLU A 173 9.23 -69.49 -2.41
C GLU A 173 8.55 -70.83 -2.08
N ALA A 174 7.33 -70.80 -1.54
CA ALA A 174 6.56 -72.00 -1.25
C ALA A 174 6.23 -72.80 -2.52
N LEU A 175 5.75 -72.14 -3.58
CA LEU A 175 5.41 -72.80 -4.85
C LEU A 175 6.66 -73.34 -5.58
N THR A 176 7.79 -72.64 -5.49
CA THR A 176 9.05 -73.13 -6.07
C THR A 176 9.61 -74.30 -5.29
N ALA A 177 9.52 -74.29 -3.95
CA ALA A 177 9.83 -75.43 -3.10
C ALA A 177 8.93 -76.63 -3.44
N GLU A 178 7.61 -76.44 -3.53
CA GLU A 178 6.65 -77.47 -3.94
C GLU A 178 6.95 -78.02 -5.34
N ASN A 179 7.24 -77.16 -6.31
CA ASN A 179 7.61 -77.59 -7.67
C ASN A 179 8.92 -78.39 -7.67
N SER A 180 9.92 -77.96 -6.90
CA SER A 180 11.19 -78.67 -6.76
C SER A 180 11.02 -80.05 -6.12
N GLN A 181 10.15 -80.15 -5.11
CA GLN A 181 9.79 -81.40 -4.46
C GLN A 181 9.07 -82.34 -5.42
N LEU A 182 8.03 -81.86 -6.11
CA LEU A 182 7.30 -82.63 -7.13
C LEU A 182 8.24 -83.11 -8.25
N ARG A 183 9.21 -82.29 -8.66
CA ARG A 183 10.23 -82.71 -9.64
C ARG A 183 11.18 -83.79 -9.09
N SER A 184 11.60 -83.70 -7.84
CA SER A 184 12.45 -84.70 -7.18
C SER A 184 11.74 -86.06 -7.05
N ASP A 185 10.46 -86.05 -6.68
CA ASP A 185 9.61 -87.25 -6.59
C ASP A 185 9.47 -87.93 -7.96
N ASN A 186 9.28 -87.14 -9.02
CA ASN A 186 9.17 -87.67 -10.38
C ASN A 186 10.48 -88.31 -10.87
N HIS A 187 11.65 -87.71 -10.60
CA HIS A 187 12.94 -88.29 -11.02
C HIS A 187 13.27 -89.59 -10.25
N SER A 188 12.95 -89.65 -8.97
CA SER A 188 13.16 -90.84 -8.13
C SER A 188 12.34 -92.05 -8.60
N THR A 189 11.13 -91.79 -9.09
CA THR A 189 10.23 -92.81 -9.62
C THR A 189 10.82 -93.49 -10.88
N TYR A 190 11.36 -92.71 -11.82
CA TYR A 190 11.99 -93.25 -13.02
C TYR A 190 13.30 -94.00 -12.72
N LEU A 191 14.08 -93.56 -11.73
CA LEU A 191 15.29 -94.27 -11.29
C LEU A 191 14.96 -95.62 -10.64
N ILE A 192 13.90 -95.70 -9.82
CA ILE A 192 13.45 -96.96 -9.21
C ILE A 192 12.95 -97.93 -10.28
N TYR A 193 12.12 -97.47 -11.24
CA TYR A 193 11.68 -98.32 -12.34
C TYR A 193 12.84 -98.75 -13.26
N GLY A 194 13.80 -97.86 -13.53
CA GLY A 194 15.01 -98.17 -14.28
C GLY A 194 15.90 -99.19 -13.56
N GLY A 195 16.12 -99.03 -12.25
CA GLY A 195 16.85 -99.98 -11.42
C GLY A 195 16.17 -101.35 -11.34
N ALA A 196 14.84 -101.38 -11.20
CA ALA A 196 14.06 -102.62 -11.23
C ALA A 196 14.18 -103.35 -12.58
N LEU A 197 14.13 -102.61 -13.70
CA LEU A 197 14.30 -103.19 -15.04
C LEU A 197 15.69 -103.83 -15.22
N VAL A 198 16.75 -103.20 -14.72
CA VAL A 198 18.11 -103.75 -14.75
C VAL A 198 18.22 -105.05 -13.96
N ILE A 199 17.63 -105.12 -12.77
CA ILE A 199 17.61 -106.34 -11.94
C ILE A 199 16.88 -107.49 -12.66
N ILE A 200 15.74 -107.21 -13.28
CA ILE A 200 14.99 -108.19 -14.06
C ILE A 200 15.82 -108.67 -15.26
N GLY A 201 16.49 -107.76 -15.97
CA GLY A 201 17.37 -108.09 -17.09
C GLY A 201 18.54 -108.99 -16.69
N ILE A 202 19.15 -108.74 -15.52
CA ILE A 202 20.22 -109.58 -14.97
C ILE A 202 19.70 -110.99 -14.65
N LEU A 203 18.55 -111.10 -13.97
CA LEU A 203 17.94 -112.40 -13.65
C LEU A 203 17.59 -113.19 -14.92
N ALA A 204 16.99 -112.53 -15.91
CA ALA A 204 16.65 -113.16 -17.19
C ALA A 204 17.91 -113.63 -17.94
N GLY A 205 18.96 -112.82 -17.99
CA GLY A 205 20.24 -113.17 -18.62
C GLY A 205 20.94 -114.37 -17.98
N LEU A 206 20.74 -114.60 -16.68
CA LEU A 206 21.32 -115.71 -15.93
C LEU A 206 20.49 -117.01 -16.05
N ILE A 207 19.16 -116.90 -16.20
CA ILE A 207 18.23 -118.04 -16.29
C ILE A 207 18.07 -118.58 -17.72
N LEU A 208 18.04 -117.72 -18.74
CA LEU A 208 17.89 -118.12 -20.15
C LEU A 208 18.96 -119.11 -20.69
N PRO A 209 20.24 -119.07 -20.30
CA PRO A 209 21.21 -120.05 -20.79
C PRO A 209 21.05 -121.47 -20.21
N ALA A 210 20.25 -121.67 -19.15
CA ALA A 210 20.05 -122.99 -18.53
C ALA A 210 18.95 -123.85 -19.18
N LEU A 211 18.16 -123.31 -20.11
CA LEU A 211 17.04 -124.00 -20.78
C LEU A 211 17.36 -124.48 -22.21
N ARG A 212 18.63 -124.46 -22.61
CA ARG A 212 19.07 -124.85 -23.97
C ARG A 212 19.29 -126.36 -24.08
N GLY A 213 18.22 -127.11 -24.34
CA GLY A 213 18.26 -128.54 -24.67
C GLY A 213 18.92 -128.83 -26.04
N LYS A 214 19.75 -129.87 -26.09
CA LYS A 214 20.57 -130.29 -27.25
C LYS A 214 19.83 -131.36 -28.10
N ARG A 215 20.02 -131.27 -29.42
CA ARG A 215 19.46 -132.07 -30.54
C ARG A 215 19.76 -133.58 -30.49
N SER A 216 18.92 -134.36 -31.19
CA SER A 216 19.32 -135.61 -31.86
C SER A 216 18.75 -135.68 -33.28
N SER A 217 19.48 -136.40 -34.14
CA SER A 217 19.41 -136.54 -35.60
C SER A 217 18.86 -137.89 -36.05
N SER A 218 18.15 -137.95 -37.18
CA SER A 218 18.27 -138.97 -38.25
C SER A 218 17.27 -138.67 -39.38
N GLY A 219 17.69 -138.80 -40.65
CA GLY A 219 16.98 -138.29 -41.85
C GLY A 219 16.34 -139.32 -42.81
N TRP A 220 16.57 -139.06 -44.11
CA TRP A 220 15.95 -139.54 -45.39
C TRP A 220 14.84 -138.61 -45.91
N VAL A 221 14.85 -138.06 -47.14
CA VAL A 221 15.42 -138.48 -48.45
C VAL A 221 16.39 -137.44 -49.04
#